data_AF-W0E6N4-F1
#
_entry.id   AF-W0E6N4-F1
#
_cell.length_a   1.000
_cell.length_b   1.000
_cell.length_c   1.000
_cell.angle_alpha   90.00
_cell.angle_beta   90.00
_cell.angle_gamma   90.00
#
_symmetry.space_group_name_H-M   'P 1'
#
loop_
_entity.id
_entity.type
_entity.pdbx_description
1 polymer ?
#
loop_
_entity_poly.entity_id
_entity_poly.type
_entity_poly.pdbx_seq_one_letter_code
_entity_poly.pdbx_strand_id
1 'polypeptide(L)'
;MSNPCGTTRANILEKTEVRGIPVYFGTGVNPVNSPAQFFVAWGKGVLEGGLIRTFNNEQLDYGFLWFIDEEEAEAKYSDLQKDLMKE
;
A
#
# COMPACT_ATOMS: atom_id res chain seq x y z
N MET A 1 -7.91 -25.97 -6.34
CA MET A 1 -8.61 -24.73 -5.92
C MET A 1 -7.55 -23.79 -5.38
N SER A 2 -6.94 -22.99 -6.27
CA SER A 2 -5.91 -22.05 -5.88
C SER A 2 -6.59 -20.83 -5.30
N ASN A 3 -6.71 -20.75 -3.97
CA ASN A 3 -6.79 -19.44 -3.34
C ASN A 3 -5.54 -18.69 -3.82
N PRO A 4 -5.63 -17.53 -4.50
CA PRO A 4 -4.44 -16.74 -4.77
C PRO A 4 -3.99 -16.18 -3.42
N CYS A 5 -3.27 -17.02 -2.67
CA CYS A 5 -2.69 -16.71 -1.39
C CYS A 5 -1.86 -15.44 -1.58
N GLY A 6 -2.26 -14.35 -0.94
CA GLY A 6 -1.50 -13.11 -1.02
C GLY A 6 -2.27 -11.87 -1.44
N THR A 7 -3.61 -11.83 -1.42
CA THR A 7 -4.39 -10.58 -1.59
C THR A 7 -5.47 -10.43 -0.52
N THR A 8 -5.78 -9.18 -0.15
CA THR A 8 -6.86 -8.83 0.78
C THR A 8 -7.57 -7.56 0.32
N ARG A 9 -8.76 -7.28 0.88
CA ARG A 9 -9.47 -6.04 0.59
C ARG A 9 -8.73 -4.85 1.18
N ALA A 10 -8.49 -3.85 0.35
CA ALA A 10 -7.86 -2.60 0.74
C ALA A 10 -8.94 -1.60 1.15
N ASN A 11 -8.86 -1.08 2.37
CA ASN A 11 -9.69 0.03 2.84
C ASN A 11 -8.87 1.32 2.74
N ILE A 12 -9.16 2.14 1.73
CA ILE A 12 -8.40 3.36 1.47
C ILE A 12 -8.83 4.45 2.43
N LEU A 13 -7.90 4.93 3.24
CA LEU A 13 -8.08 6.06 4.14
C LEU A 13 -7.74 7.36 3.43
N GLU A 14 -6.60 7.37 2.73
CA GLU A 14 -6.17 8.52 1.94
C GLU A 14 -5.64 8.08 0.58
N LYS A 15 -5.86 8.94 -0.42
CA LYS A 15 -5.34 8.77 -1.76
C LYS A 15 -4.81 10.11 -2.26
N THR A 16 -3.60 10.09 -2.78
CA THR A 16 -3.02 11.21 -3.53
C THR A 16 -2.49 10.74 -4.88
N GLU A 17 -2.09 11.68 -5.72
CA GLU A 17 -1.37 11.41 -6.96
C GLU A 17 -0.18 12.35 -7.05
N VAL A 18 1.02 11.77 -7.16
CA VAL A 18 2.28 12.51 -7.29
C VAL A 18 2.83 12.24 -8.68
N ARG A 19 2.90 13.28 -9.52
CA ARG A 19 3.40 13.19 -10.91
C ARG A 19 2.74 12.08 -11.76
N GLY A 20 1.46 11.80 -11.53
CA GLY A 20 0.73 10.73 -12.24
C GLY A 20 0.93 9.32 -11.67
N ILE A 21 1.66 9.19 -10.56
CA ILE A 21 1.79 7.97 -9.77
C ILE A 21 0.77 8.06 -8.63
N PRO A 22 -0.27 7.20 -8.61
CA PRO A 22 -1.21 7.20 -7.51
C PRO A 22 -0.54 6.60 -6.27
N VAL A 23 -0.75 7.24 -5.13
CA VAL A 23 -0.26 6.80 -3.81
C VAL A 23 -1.45 6.66 -2.89
N TYR A 24 -1.50 5.57 -2.15
CA TYR A 24 -2.62 5.16 -1.31
C TYR A 24 -2.11 4.88 0.09
N PHE A 25 -2.83 5.39 1.07
CA PHE A 25 -2.71 5.02 2.46
C PHE A 25 -4.02 4.36 2.90
N GLY A 26 -3.92 3.23 3.58
CA GLY A 26 -5.10 2.48 3.94
C GLY A 26 -4.87 1.40 4.97
N THR A 27 -5.93 0.67 5.26
CA THR A 27 -5.92 -0.47 6.17
C THR A 27 -6.40 -1.73 5.47
N GLY A 28 -5.88 -2.87 5.88
CA GLY A 28 -6.30 -4.16 5.36
C GLY A 28 -6.06 -5.28 6.36
N VAL A 29 -6.79 -6.38 6.19
CA VAL A 29 -6.58 -7.56 7.03
C VAL A 29 -5.58 -8.45 6.33
N ASN A 30 -4.32 -8.46 6.82
CA ASN A 30 -3.31 -9.38 6.30
C ASN A 30 -3.55 -10.78 6.92
N PRO A 31 -4.02 -11.77 6.13
CA PRO A 31 -4.38 -13.10 6.65
C PRO A 31 -3.17 -13.89 7.16
N VAL A 32 -1.95 -13.46 6.82
CA VAL A 32 -0.70 -14.13 7.25
C VAL A 32 -0.27 -13.66 8.65
N ASN A 33 -0.61 -12.42 9.06
CA ASN A 33 -0.06 -11.80 10.28
C ASN A 33 -1.11 -11.31 11.31
N SER A 34 -2.42 -11.43 11.03
CA SER A 34 -3.51 -11.51 12.04
C SER A 34 -3.62 -10.42 13.14
N PRO A 35 -3.39 -9.14 12.82
CA PRO A 35 -4.48 -8.15 12.92
C PRO A 35 -4.61 -7.26 11.67
N ALA A 36 -5.61 -6.37 11.66
CA ALA A 36 -5.71 -5.30 10.67
C ALA A 36 -4.41 -4.47 10.73
N GLN A 37 -3.81 -4.26 9.56
CA GLN A 37 -2.55 -3.56 9.39
C GLN A 37 -2.76 -2.35 8.49
N PHE A 38 -1.91 -1.35 8.69
CA PHE A 38 -1.80 -0.21 7.81
C PHE A 38 -0.98 -0.62 6.58
N PHE A 39 -1.25 0.03 5.46
CA PHE A 39 -0.43 -0.12 4.28
C PHE A 39 -0.24 1.21 3.57
N VAL A 40 0.88 1.27 2.87
CA VAL A 40 1.18 2.29 1.88
C VAL A 40 1.39 1.60 0.55
N ALA A 41 0.66 2.03 -0.48
CA ALA A 41 0.76 1.44 -1.81
C ALA A 41 0.88 2.55 -2.86
N TRP A 42 1.72 2.35 -3.88
CA TRP A 42 1.88 3.29 -4.97
C TRP A 42 2.00 2.57 -6.31
N GLY A 43 1.75 3.32 -7.38
CA GLY A 43 1.86 2.83 -8.75
C GLY A 43 0.55 2.36 -9.35
N LYS A 44 0.55 2.22 -10.68
CA LYS A 44 -0.63 1.82 -11.45
C LYS A 44 -0.92 0.34 -11.25
N GLY A 45 -2.18 0.01 -10.96
CA GLY A 45 -2.63 -1.38 -10.78
C GLY A 45 -2.32 -1.98 -9.41
N VAL A 46 -1.77 -1.20 -8.46
CA VAL A 46 -1.42 -1.70 -7.12
C VAL A 46 -2.63 -2.15 -6.29
N LEU A 47 -3.81 -1.61 -6.62
CA LEU A 47 -5.11 -1.96 -6.03
C LEU A 47 -6.05 -2.56 -7.08
N GLU A 48 -5.61 -3.61 -7.76
CA GLU A 48 -6.41 -4.25 -8.81
C GLU A 48 -7.75 -4.76 -8.23
N GLY A 49 -8.86 -4.14 -8.66
CA GLY A 49 -10.20 -4.47 -8.15
C GLY A 49 -10.43 -4.14 -6.67
N GLY A 50 -9.66 -3.21 -6.08
CA GLY A 50 -9.73 -2.89 -4.65
C GLY A 50 -9.07 -3.95 -3.75
N LEU A 51 -8.27 -4.84 -4.34
CA LEU A 51 -7.47 -5.83 -3.63
C LEU A 51 -6.02 -5.38 -3.60
N ILE A 52 -5.39 -5.52 -2.44
CA ILE A 52 -3.97 -5.26 -2.23
C ILE A 52 -3.25 -6.57 -1.93
N ARG A 53 -2.01 -6.68 -2.41
CA ARG A 53 -1.13 -7.81 -2.13
C ARG A 53 -0.70 -7.80 -0.66
N THR A 54 -0.70 -8.94 0.02
CA THR A 54 -0.47 -9.04 1.48
C THR A 54 1.00 -9.32 1.87
N PHE A 55 1.93 -9.06 0.95
CA PHE A 55 3.38 -9.13 1.17
C PHE A 55 3.99 -7.75 0.94
N ASN A 56 5.26 -7.55 1.26
CA ASN A 56 5.92 -6.26 0.99
C ASN A 56 6.62 -6.31 -0.37
N ASN A 57 6.48 -5.22 -1.14
CA ASN A 57 7.19 -5.01 -2.39
C ASN A 57 7.52 -3.51 -2.53
N GLU A 58 8.78 -3.18 -2.78
CA GLU A 58 9.21 -1.80 -2.97
C GLU A 58 9.97 -1.73 -4.30
N GLN A 59 9.38 -1.06 -5.29
CA GLN A 59 10.02 -0.67 -6.54
C GLN A 59 9.77 0.82 -6.79
N LEU A 60 10.56 1.42 -7.69
CA LEU A 60 10.49 2.85 -8.00
C LEU A 60 9.09 3.23 -8.54
N ASP A 61 8.58 2.51 -9.53
CA ASP A 61 7.31 2.84 -10.19
C ASP A 61 6.05 2.29 -9.48
N TYR A 62 6.21 1.26 -8.64
CA TYR A 62 5.11 0.67 -7.89
C TYR A 62 5.60 -0.08 -6.65
N GLY A 63 4.74 -0.18 -5.64
CA GLY A 63 5.05 -0.95 -4.46
C GLY A 63 3.92 -0.91 -3.45
N PHE A 64 4.02 -1.77 -2.46
CA PHE A 64 3.07 -1.88 -1.37
C PHE A 64 3.81 -2.40 -0.14
N LEU A 65 3.65 -1.69 0.96
CA LEU A 65 4.31 -1.95 2.22
C LEU A 65 3.25 -2.02 3.31
N TRP A 66 3.38 -3.01 4.18
CA TRP A 66 2.51 -3.24 5.33
C TRP A 66 3.21 -2.88 6.63
N PHE A 67 2.45 -2.26 7.51
CA PHE A 67 2.90 -1.75 8.79
C PHE A 67 1.91 -2.15 9.88
N ILE A 68 2.43 -2.48 11.05
CA ILE A 68 1.62 -2.74 12.24
C ILE A 68 1.24 -1.42 12.91
N ASP A 69 2.14 -0.45 12.86
CA ASP A 69 2.00 0.87 13.46
C ASP A 69 1.49 1.91 12.45
N GLU A 70 0.56 2.75 12.90
CA GLU A 70 -0.04 3.82 12.08
C GLU A 70 0.97 4.92 11.78
N GLU A 71 1.74 5.34 12.78
CA GLU A 71 2.69 6.45 12.66
C GLU A 71 3.83 6.08 11.70
N GLU A 72 4.32 4.82 11.76
CA GLU A 72 5.30 4.32 10.79
C GLU A 72 4.75 4.33 9.35
N ALA A 73 3.49 3.96 9.18
CA ALA A 73 2.83 3.94 7.87
C ALA A 73 2.61 5.36 7.32
N GLU A 74 2.13 6.28 8.15
CA GLU A 74 1.94 7.70 7.80
C GLU A 74 3.26 8.38 7.46
N ALA A 75 4.32 8.11 8.23
CA ALA A 75 5.65 8.62 7.98
C ALA A 75 6.16 8.14 6.62
N LYS A 76 5.99 6.85 6.29
CA LYS A 76 6.40 6.30 4.99
C LYS A 76 5.56 6.86 3.84
N TYR A 77 4.26 7.05 4.03
CA TYR A 77 3.39 7.67 3.03
C TYR A 77 3.82 9.13 2.74
N SER A 78 4.09 9.90 3.79
CA SER A 78 4.61 11.27 3.67
C SER A 78 6.00 11.34 3.03
N ASP A 79 6.87 10.37 3.33
CA ASP A 79 8.19 10.25 2.73
C ASP A 79 8.11 9.91 1.25
N LEU A 80 7.27 8.93 0.87
CA LEU A 80 6.98 8.56 -0.52
C LEU A 80 6.46 9.74 -1.33
N GLN A 81 5.56 10.55 -0.75
CA GLN A 81 5.10 11.77 -1.41
C GLN A 81 6.26 12.72 -1.73
N LYS A 82 7.19 12.91 -0.79
CA LYS A 82 8.36 13.79 -0.97
C LYS A 82 9.39 13.21 -1.94
N ASP A 83 9.61 11.90 -1.89
CA ASP A 83 10.57 11.20 -2.74
C ASP A 83 10.11 11.22 -4.20
N LEU A 84 8.82 10.91 -4.43
CA LEU A 84 8.22 11.01 -5.77
C LEU A 84 8.13 12.45 -6.30
N MET A 85 8.20 13.46 -5.43
CA MET A 85 8.31 14.88 -5.82
C MET A 85 9.74 15.31 -6.18
N LYS A 86 10.78 14.53 -5.85
CA LYS A 86 12.19 14.96 -5.92
C LYS A 86 12.87 14.82 -7.30
N GLU A 87 12.14 14.49 -8.36
CA GLU A 87 12.68 14.44 -9.74
C GLU A 87 11.81 15.21 -10.73
#